data_AF-S7QFW2-F1
#
_entry.id   AF-S7QFW2-F1
#
_cell.length_a   1.000
_cell.length_b   1.000
_cell.length_c   1.000
_cell.angle_alpha   90.00
_cell.angle_beta   90.00
_cell.angle_gamma   90.00
#
_symmetry.space_group_name_H-M   'P 1'
#
loop_
_entity.id
_entity.type
_entity.pdbx_description
1 polymer ?
#
loop_
_entity_poly.entity_id
_entity_poly.type
_entity_poly.pdbx_seq_one_letter_code
_entity_poly.pdbx_strand_id
1 'polypeptide(L)'
;MSDLTKVSPPQELSEKERVVIFEHIFRRLANHRNTLELYADAERGLSTLPDESREKTKDDYIHEINSWANQLLQHAWAACREPGGGSCPDLSPMSDTSLAGLPKLPDKALSRKVFNAILFLHVTSSKQYSAHTRYFLTTFAPLDEASIAATLKDPDRAVSEAEKPTEQAKNQQAERGRTLRRVGMGLGAVAGGVLVGVTGGLAAPVVGAGVGSILSFLGVGGTAAGLLATGLASSSVVCGALFGAYGAKSTASMVERHTREVQDLAILPVRPPKETLAVRLCTSGWLTSQEDVVQPWTVFGGNDTYALQWEVEALRALSDALYTLIKAQAMQYVKAEIIKRTVLATLMSSLAPIAWLKIGRIIALAVKAGNVLGTLLAQRVFGTRPVTLVGYSLGSLVIFEALKYLSTLPPSETVHLVQDVFLFGLPAPSDPETWSAVRRVVAGRLVNGYAEDDYILAVLSRASDISWSVSGLEPVVVKGVDNVKCDQVEGHLQWRGMVGKCLESCGAEDILTTEVHLQVKEIHDNVQPR
;
A
#
# COMPACT_ATOMS: atom_id res chain seq x y z
N MET A 1 4.84 19.79 6.04
CA MET A 1 6.07 20.55 6.39
C MET A 1 6.98 19.60 7.15
N SER A 2 8.29 19.70 6.92
CA SER A 2 9.31 18.83 7.55
C SER A 2 9.43 19.15 9.04
N ASP A 3 9.14 18.18 9.92
CA ASP A 3 9.09 18.39 11.38
C ASP A 3 9.52 17.11 12.10
N LEU A 4 10.66 17.19 12.81
CA LEU A 4 11.25 16.04 13.50
C LEU A 4 10.39 15.53 14.67
N THR A 5 9.52 16.36 15.25
CA THR A 5 8.64 15.98 16.37
C THR A 5 7.55 14.99 15.96
N LYS A 6 7.25 14.92 14.66
CA LYS A 6 6.25 14.00 14.09
C LYS A 6 6.77 12.60 13.80
N VAL A 7 8.09 12.46 13.71
CA VAL A 7 8.79 11.20 13.40
C VAL A 7 9.67 10.72 14.56
N SER A 8 9.61 11.42 15.70
CA SER A 8 10.30 11.04 16.94
C SER A 8 9.31 10.44 17.94
N PRO A 9 9.74 9.47 18.77
CA PRO A 9 8.92 8.98 19.86
C PRO A 9 8.47 10.09 20.81
N PRO A 10 7.20 10.11 21.26
CA PRO A 10 6.71 11.12 22.21
C PRO A 10 7.37 10.99 23.58
N GLN A 11 7.49 12.11 24.29
CA GLN A 11 8.05 12.17 25.65
C GLN A 11 7.01 11.94 26.74
N GLU A 12 5.77 12.25 26.39
CA GLU A 12 4.63 12.32 27.29
C GLU A 12 4.15 10.93 27.73
N LEU A 13 4.57 9.86 27.03
CA LEU A 13 4.22 8.50 27.38
C LEU A 13 4.99 8.02 28.62
N SER A 14 4.24 7.55 29.62
CA SER A 14 4.80 6.84 30.76
C SER A 14 5.41 5.49 30.35
N GLU A 15 6.27 4.92 31.19
CA GLU A 15 6.87 3.61 30.93
C GLU A 15 5.80 2.51 30.76
N LYS A 16 4.75 2.54 31.59
CA LYS A 16 3.64 1.59 31.50
C LYS A 16 2.93 1.68 30.15
N GLU A 17 2.70 2.89 29.63
CA GLU A 17 2.07 3.07 28.32
C GLU A 17 2.96 2.60 27.18
N ARG A 18 4.28 2.81 27.27
CA ARG A 18 5.24 2.29 26.28
C ARG A 18 5.28 0.77 26.25
N VAL A 19 5.25 0.13 27.43
CA VAL A 19 5.13 -1.34 27.56
C VAL A 19 3.83 -1.83 26.90
N VAL A 20 2.70 -1.18 27.18
CA VAL A 20 1.40 -1.55 26.58
C VAL A 20 1.44 -1.41 25.05
N ILE A 21 1.98 -0.33 24.50
CA ILE A 21 2.10 -0.16 23.05
C ILE A 21 2.98 -1.27 22.46
N PHE A 22 4.13 -1.55 23.07
CA PHE A 22 5.04 -2.59 22.59
C PHE A 22 4.40 -3.98 22.62
N GLU A 23 3.71 -4.36 23.70
CA GLU A 23 2.97 -5.62 23.79
C GLU A 23 1.90 -5.75 22.72
N HIS A 24 1.14 -4.68 22.45
CA HIS A 24 0.17 -4.66 21.35
C HIS A 24 0.84 -4.88 19.99
N ILE A 25 1.99 -4.25 19.75
CA ILE A 25 2.77 -4.45 18.51
C ILE A 25 3.26 -5.89 18.43
N PHE A 26 3.92 -6.39 19.47
CA PHE A 26 4.50 -7.73 19.53
C PHE A 26 3.45 -8.80 19.20
N ARG A 27 2.30 -8.79 19.89
CA ARG A 27 1.29 -9.84 19.74
C ARG A 27 0.54 -9.76 18.41
N ARG A 28 0.23 -8.54 17.94
CA ARG A 28 -0.40 -8.36 16.62
C ARG A 28 0.57 -8.69 15.49
N LEU A 29 1.86 -8.39 15.64
CA LEU A 29 2.88 -8.73 14.66
C LEU A 29 3.11 -10.24 14.61
N ALA A 30 3.16 -10.91 15.76
CA ALA A 30 3.17 -12.37 15.85
C ALA A 30 1.97 -13.00 15.13
N ASN A 31 0.76 -12.47 15.37
CA ASN A 31 -0.45 -12.95 14.70
C ASN A 31 -0.43 -12.69 13.18
N HIS A 32 0.06 -11.53 12.76
CA HIS A 32 0.20 -11.20 11.34
C HIS A 32 1.21 -12.13 10.66
N ARG A 33 2.39 -12.35 11.28
CA ARG A 33 3.42 -13.29 10.82
C ARG A 33 2.85 -14.70 10.63
N ASN A 34 2.16 -15.22 11.65
CA ASN A 34 1.51 -16.54 11.59
C ASN A 34 0.45 -16.61 10.48
N THR A 35 -0.27 -15.52 10.21
CA THR A 35 -1.25 -15.47 9.11
C THR A 35 -0.57 -15.56 7.74
N LEU A 36 0.58 -14.90 7.56
CA LEU A 36 1.37 -14.98 6.33
C LEU A 36 1.96 -16.38 6.11
N GLU A 37 2.45 -17.02 7.17
CA GLU A 37 2.91 -18.41 7.15
C GLU A 37 1.79 -19.36 6.69
N LEU A 38 0.55 -19.17 7.17
CA LEU A 38 -0.61 -19.95 6.72
C LEU A 38 -0.94 -19.75 5.23
N TYR A 39 -0.62 -18.60 4.64
CA TYR A 39 -0.78 -18.42 3.18
C TYR A 39 0.27 -19.21 2.41
N ALA A 40 1.52 -19.23 2.87
CA ALA A 40 2.58 -20.02 2.26
C ALA A 40 2.33 -21.53 2.37
N ASP A 41 1.81 -21.99 3.52
CA ASP A 41 1.38 -23.38 3.71
C ASP A 41 0.22 -23.77 2.78
N ALA A 42 -0.75 -22.86 2.59
CA ALA A 42 -1.87 -23.08 1.69
C ALA A 42 -1.41 -23.24 0.23
N GLU A 43 -0.50 -22.36 -0.23
CA GLU A 43 0.10 -22.50 -1.56
C GLU A 43 0.88 -23.79 -1.71
N ARG A 44 1.73 -24.15 -0.73
CA ARG A 44 2.46 -25.42 -0.77
C ARG A 44 1.51 -26.61 -0.88
N GLY A 45 0.41 -26.58 -0.13
CA GLY A 45 -0.61 -27.65 -0.14
C GLY A 45 -1.37 -27.77 -1.47
N LEU A 46 -1.56 -26.66 -2.18
CA LEU A 46 -2.31 -26.60 -3.44
C LEU A 46 -1.43 -26.72 -4.69
N SER A 47 -0.13 -26.43 -4.58
CA SER A 47 0.80 -26.44 -5.70
C SER A 47 1.05 -27.85 -6.25
N THR A 48 1.03 -27.94 -7.58
CA THR A 48 1.37 -29.12 -8.38
C THR A 48 2.85 -29.20 -8.74
N LEU A 49 3.65 -28.21 -8.32
CA LEU A 49 5.10 -28.21 -8.50
C LEU A 49 5.75 -29.38 -7.71
N PRO A 50 6.97 -29.81 -8.10
CA PRO A 50 7.71 -30.83 -7.35
C PRO A 50 7.88 -30.45 -5.88
N ASP A 51 7.85 -31.46 -4.99
CA ASP A 51 7.93 -31.30 -3.52
C ASP A 51 9.06 -30.38 -3.06
N GLU A 52 10.26 -30.57 -3.63
CA GLU A 52 11.42 -29.74 -3.33
C GLU A 52 11.21 -28.27 -3.69
N SER A 53 10.56 -27.99 -4.84
CA SER A 53 10.31 -26.62 -5.29
C SER A 53 9.28 -25.91 -4.40
N ARG A 54 8.16 -26.58 -4.10
CA ARG A 54 7.10 -26.01 -3.26
C ARG A 54 7.54 -25.82 -1.80
N GLU A 55 8.34 -26.74 -1.25
CA GLU A 55 8.89 -26.58 0.09
C GLU A 55 9.92 -25.44 0.14
N LYS A 56 10.80 -25.35 -0.87
CA LYS A 56 11.77 -24.25 -0.98
C LYS A 56 11.10 -22.88 -1.05
N THR A 57 10.09 -22.71 -1.92
CA THR A 57 9.37 -21.43 -2.03
C THR A 57 8.73 -21.02 -0.71
N LYS A 58 8.16 -21.98 0.04
CA LYS A 58 7.60 -21.75 1.36
C LYS A 58 8.68 -21.32 2.35
N ASP A 59 9.78 -22.07 2.44
CA ASP A 59 10.85 -21.81 3.42
C ASP A 59 11.54 -20.46 3.16
N ASP A 60 11.83 -20.15 1.89
CA ASP A 60 12.40 -18.86 1.47
C ASP A 60 11.44 -17.72 1.86
N TYR A 61 10.14 -17.88 1.65
CA TYR A 61 9.15 -16.86 2.05
C TYR A 61 9.06 -16.69 3.56
N ILE A 62 9.00 -17.78 4.33
CA ILE A 62 8.96 -17.74 5.80
C ILE A 62 10.23 -17.07 6.35
N HIS A 63 11.39 -17.33 5.74
CA HIS A 63 12.64 -16.67 6.10
C HIS A 63 12.55 -15.14 5.96
N GLU A 64 12.10 -14.65 4.81
CA GLU A 64 11.94 -13.21 4.55
C GLU A 64 10.92 -12.57 5.52
N ILE A 65 9.78 -13.23 5.77
CA ILE A 65 8.76 -12.75 6.71
C ILE A 65 9.30 -12.69 8.14
N ASN A 66 10.04 -13.70 8.60
CA ASN A 66 10.63 -13.71 9.93
C ASN A 66 11.71 -12.63 10.08
N SER A 67 12.54 -12.44 9.05
CA SER A 67 13.57 -11.39 9.01
C SER A 67 12.92 -10.00 9.12
N TRP A 68 11.93 -9.73 8.29
CA TRP A 68 11.16 -8.48 8.30
C TRP A 68 10.47 -8.23 9.65
N ALA A 69 9.76 -9.22 10.19
CA ALA A 69 8.99 -9.07 11.41
C ALA A 69 9.90 -8.78 12.62
N ASN A 70 11.02 -9.49 12.75
CA ASN A 70 11.97 -9.24 13.83
C ASN A 70 12.65 -7.87 13.67
N GLN A 71 12.99 -7.46 12.45
CA GLN A 71 13.54 -6.13 12.21
C GLN A 71 12.54 -5.02 12.56
N LEU A 72 11.26 -5.16 12.19
CA LEU A 72 10.21 -4.21 12.56
C LEU A 72 10.01 -4.17 14.09
N LEU A 73 10.06 -5.32 14.75
CA LEU A 73 9.93 -5.41 16.20
C LEU A 73 11.09 -4.72 16.92
N GLN A 74 12.32 -4.84 16.43
CA GLN A 74 13.48 -4.11 16.98
C GLN A 74 13.29 -2.59 16.90
N HIS A 75 12.77 -2.08 15.78
CA HIS A 75 12.44 -0.66 15.65
C HIS A 75 11.29 -0.24 16.59
N ALA A 76 10.29 -1.11 16.78
CA ALA A 76 9.23 -0.90 17.76
C ALA A 76 9.76 -0.83 19.19
N TRP A 77 10.66 -1.76 19.55
CA TRP A 77 11.31 -1.80 20.85
C TRP A 77 12.14 -0.54 21.11
N ALA A 78 12.94 -0.11 20.13
CA ALA A 78 13.67 1.15 20.20
C ALA A 78 12.74 2.36 20.33
N ALA A 79 11.70 2.48 19.50
CA ALA A 79 10.73 3.58 19.56
C ALA A 79 9.97 3.63 20.90
N CYS A 80 9.77 2.47 21.54
CA CYS A 80 9.17 2.36 22.88
C CYS A 80 10.19 2.55 24.02
N ARG A 81 11.42 2.95 23.71
CA ARG A 81 12.54 3.17 24.66
C ARG A 81 12.90 1.94 25.47
N GLU A 82 13.02 0.81 24.77
CA GLU A 82 13.58 -0.42 25.35
C GLU A 82 12.81 -0.86 26.60
N PRO A 83 11.46 -0.99 26.50
CA PRO A 83 10.61 -1.21 27.65
C PRO A 83 11.03 -2.47 28.43
N GLY A 84 11.14 -2.36 29.75
CA GLY A 84 11.57 -3.45 30.64
C GLY A 84 13.10 -3.66 30.72
N GLY A 85 13.89 -3.00 29.88
CA GLY A 85 15.34 -3.19 29.78
C GLY A 85 15.73 -4.54 29.16
N GLY A 86 17.01 -4.69 28.77
CA GLY A 86 17.54 -5.93 28.20
C GLY A 86 17.60 -5.91 26.66
N SER A 87 17.40 -7.07 26.02
CA SER A 87 17.33 -7.20 24.56
C SER A 87 15.88 -7.24 24.08
N CYS A 88 15.64 -6.78 22.85
CA CYS A 88 14.35 -6.99 22.19
C CYS A 88 14.01 -8.49 22.17
N PRO A 89 12.79 -8.90 22.55
CA PRO A 89 12.37 -10.29 22.40
C PRO A 89 12.26 -10.66 20.92
N ASP A 90 12.55 -11.91 20.59
CA ASP A 90 12.39 -12.43 19.23
C ASP A 90 10.98 -12.97 19.00
N LEU A 91 10.49 -12.84 17.77
CA LEU A 91 9.27 -13.49 17.32
C LEU A 91 9.58 -14.94 16.93
N SER A 92 8.77 -15.85 17.48
CA SER A 92 8.79 -17.27 17.17
C SER A 92 7.37 -17.75 16.80
N PRO A 93 7.23 -18.94 16.19
CA PRO A 93 5.92 -19.54 15.96
C PRO A 93 5.04 -19.66 17.21
N MET A 94 5.64 -19.76 18.39
CA MET A 94 4.97 -19.91 19.68
C MET A 94 4.77 -18.60 20.43
N SER A 95 5.13 -17.45 19.84
CA SER A 95 4.93 -16.14 20.46
C SER A 95 3.45 -15.88 20.75
N ASP A 96 3.16 -15.26 21.89
CA ASP A 96 1.78 -14.94 22.29
C ASP A 96 1.13 -14.01 21.24
N THR A 97 -0.06 -14.39 20.78
CA THR A 97 -0.89 -13.64 19.84
C THR A 97 -2.15 -13.06 20.49
N SER A 98 -2.41 -13.42 21.75
CA SER A 98 -3.65 -13.07 22.45
C SER A 98 -3.64 -11.61 22.90
N LEU A 99 -4.68 -10.88 22.52
CA LEU A 99 -4.94 -9.53 23.05
C LEU A 99 -5.81 -9.55 24.31
N ALA A 100 -6.26 -10.73 24.75
CA ALA A 100 -7.12 -10.86 25.92
C ALA A 100 -6.37 -10.42 27.18
N GLY A 101 -6.99 -9.54 27.96
CA GLY A 101 -6.40 -9.01 29.20
C GLY A 101 -5.34 -7.92 28.99
N LEU A 102 -4.95 -7.59 27.75
CA LEU A 102 -4.09 -6.44 27.51
C LEU A 102 -4.84 -5.12 27.81
N PRO A 103 -4.19 -4.16 28.50
CA PRO A 103 -4.72 -2.81 28.60
C PRO A 103 -4.96 -2.20 27.23
N LYS A 104 -5.96 -1.32 27.11
CA LYS A 104 -6.19 -0.59 25.86
C LYS A 104 -4.97 0.25 25.51
N LEU A 105 -4.73 0.44 24.22
CA LEU A 105 -3.74 1.40 23.74
C LEU A 105 -4.00 2.78 24.38
N PRO A 106 -2.93 3.53 24.69
CA PRO A 106 -3.04 4.86 25.29
C PRO A 106 -3.59 5.87 24.27
N ASP A 107 -3.44 7.16 24.56
CA ASP A 107 -3.95 8.23 23.68
C ASP A 107 -3.59 8.00 22.20
N LYS A 108 -4.62 8.11 21.34
CA LYS A 108 -4.50 7.79 19.91
C LYS A 108 -3.47 8.66 19.20
N ALA A 109 -3.34 9.94 19.58
CA ALA A 109 -2.39 10.84 18.96
C ALA A 109 -0.95 10.49 19.38
N LEU A 110 -0.74 10.14 20.65
CA LEU A 110 0.57 9.69 21.14
C LEU A 110 0.97 8.34 20.54
N SER A 111 0.07 7.35 20.49
CA SER A 111 0.33 6.07 19.82
C SER A 111 0.67 6.26 18.34
N ARG A 112 -0.05 7.14 17.64
CA ARG A 112 0.26 7.48 16.24
C ARG A 112 1.68 8.01 16.06
N LYS A 113 2.17 8.87 16.97
CA LYS A 113 3.57 9.35 16.93
C LYS A 113 4.57 8.21 17.09
N VAL A 114 4.29 7.23 17.96
CA VAL A 114 5.12 6.03 18.10
C VAL A 114 5.15 5.25 16.78
N PHE A 115 4.01 4.99 16.15
CA PHE A 115 3.96 4.26 14.87
C PHE A 115 4.68 5.00 13.73
N ASN A 116 4.57 6.33 13.67
CA ASN A 116 5.33 7.15 12.72
C ASN A 116 6.84 7.04 12.96
N ALA A 117 7.28 7.04 14.22
CA ALA A 117 8.70 6.86 14.57
C ALA A 117 9.20 5.47 14.16
N ILE A 118 8.42 4.42 14.44
CA ILE A 118 8.74 3.05 14.00
C ILE A 118 8.89 2.98 12.48
N LEU A 119 7.95 3.59 11.74
CA LEU A 119 8.01 3.63 10.29
C LEU A 119 9.26 4.37 9.81
N PHE A 120 9.56 5.54 10.36
CA PHE A 120 10.74 6.31 9.98
C PHE A 120 12.04 5.52 10.24
N LEU A 121 12.16 4.90 11.41
CA LEU A 121 13.29 4.03 11.77
C LEU A 121 13.43 2.86 10.79
N HIS A 122 12.33 2.18 10.48
CA HIS A 122 12.35 1.03 9.60
C HIS A 122 12.71 1.40 8.17
N VAL A 123 12.10 2.46 7.61
CA VAL A 123 12.35 2.93 6.24
C VAL A 123 13.80 3.40 6.08
N THR A 124 14.33 4.12 7.08
CA THR A 124 15.70 4.62 7.02
C THR A 124 16.74 3.51 7.18
N SER A 125 16.50 2.57 8.11
CA SER A 125 17.41 1.43 8.32
C SER A 125 17.41 0.44 7.16
N SER A 126 16.25 0.13 6.58
CA SER A 126 16.12 -0.84 5.48
C SER A 126 16.34 -0.22 4.10
N LYS A 127 16.29 1.12 3.99
CA LYS A 127 16.28 1.87 2.71
C LYS A 127 15.12 1.46 1.79
N GLN A 128 14.05 0.92 2.37
CA GLN A 128 12.89 0.41 1.69
C GLN A 128 11.64 0.69 2.52
N TYR A 129 10.53 0.98 1.85
CA TYR A 129 9.23 0.99 2.50
C TYR A 129 8.49 -0.30 2.17
N SER A 130 8.64 -1.29 3.05
CA SER A 130 8.01 -2.60 2.90
C SER A 130 6.48 -2.49 2.89
N ALA A 131 5.85 -3.16 1.92
CA ALA A 131 4.39 -3.33 1.84
C ALA A 131 3.79 -3.93 3.12
N HIS A 132 4.46 -4.90 3.73
CA HIS A 132 4.04 -5.48 5.01
C HIS A 132 4.13 -4.46 6.15
N THR A 133 5.18 -3.63 6.21
CA THR A 133 5.31 -2.58 7.23
C THR A 133 4.17 -1.57 7.12
N ARG A 134 3.87 -1.10 5.89
CA ARG A 134 2.77 -0.17 5.67
C ARG A 134 1.44 -0.77 6.11
N TYR A 135 1.09 -1.93 5.57
CA TYR A 135 -0.16 -2.61 5.89
C TYR A 135 -0.31 -2.90 7.39
N PHE A 136 0.73 -3.43 8.03
CA PHE A 136 0.69 -3.76 9.45
C PHE A 136 0.46 -2.52 10.32
N LEU A 137 1.23 -1.45 10.11
CA LEU A 137 1.14 -0.25 10.93
C LEU A 137 -0.18 0.52 10.72
N THR A 138 -0.74 0.54 9.50
CA THR A 138 -2.04 1.18 9.24
C THR A 138 -3.20 0.46 9.94
N THR A 139 -3.04 -0.84 10.29
CA THR A 139 -4.04 -1.55 11.12
C THR A 139 -4.15 -1.04 12.57
N PHE A 140 -3.23 -0.18 13.02
CA PHE A 140 -3.31 0.48 14.32
C PHE A 140 -3.92 1.87 14.23
N ALA A 141 -3.39 2.69 13.32
CA ALA A 141 -3.82 4.06 13.11
C ALA A 141 -3.34 4.57 11.74
N PRO A 142 -4.01 5.59 11.16
CA PRO A 142 -3.50 6.29 9.98
C PRO A 142 -2.10 6.87 10.24
N LEU A 143 -1.16 6.65 9.32
CA LEU A 143 0.22 7.12 9.43
C LEU A 143 0.35 8.56 8.90
N ASP A 144 1.33 9.33 9.38
CA ASP A 144 1.68 10.64 8.82
C ASP A 144 2.81 10.49 7.79
N GLU A 145 2.54 9.72 6.73
CA GLU A 145 3.49 9.45 5.65
C GLU A 145 3.98 10.73 4.96
N ALA A 146 3.13 11.76 4.90
CA ALA A 146 3.48 13.06 4.33
C ALA A 146 4.58 13.76 5.15
N SER A 147 4.51 13.71 6.48
CA SER A 147 5.55 14.27 7.34
C SER A 147 6.83 13.45 7.30
N ILE A 148 6.74 12.11 7.23
CA ILE A 148 7.90 11.23 7.05
C ILE A 148 8.61 11.52 5.72
N ALA A 149 7.86 11.62 4.62
CA ALA A 149 8.40 11.98 3.31
C ALA A 149 9.07 13.36 3.35
N ALA A 150 8.43 14.35 3.98
CA ALA A 150 8.99 15.69 4.11
C ALA A 150 10.30 15.70 4.91
N THR A 151 10.37 14.93 6.00
CA THR A 151 11.58 14.78 6.81
C THR A 151 12.70 14.07 6.05
N LEU A 152 12.38 13.05 5.25
CA LEU A 152 13.37 12.36 4.42
C LEU A 152 13.94 13.27 3.32
N LYS A 153 13.08 14.10 2.70
CA LYS A 153 13.49 15.00 1.61
C LYS A 153 14.26 16.23 2.09
N ASP A 154 13.98 16.70 3.30
CA ASP A 154 14.60 17.88 3.88
C ASP A 154 14.91 17.64 5.38
N PRO A 155 15.95 16.82 5.65
CA PRO A 155 16.35 16.46 7.02
C PRO A 155 16.91 17.67 7.78
N ASP A 156 17.65 18.55 7.10
CA ASP A 156 18.28 19.73 7.72
C ASP A 156 17.22 20.69 8.25
N ARG A 157 16.14 20.90 7.48
CA ARG A 157 15.00 21.68 7.94
C ARG A 157 14.28 21.01 9.11
N ALA A 158 14.11 19.69 9.11
CA ALA A 158 13.47 18.97 10.21
C ALA A 158 14.23 19.20 11.52
N VAL A 159 15.57 19.10 11.44
CA VAL A 159 16.50 19.34 12.54
C VAL A 159 16.42 20.80 13.00
N SER A 160 16.51 21.75 12.08
CA SER A 160 16.44 23.19 12.40
C SER A 160 15.09 23.61 13.02
N GLU A 161 13.96 23.08 12.54
CA GLU A 161 12.65 23.35 13.13
C GLU A 161 12.56 22.82 14.58
N ALA A 162 13.20 21.69 14.88
CA ALA A 162 13.29 21.13 16.24
C ALA A 162 14.33 21.83 17.15
N GLU A 163 15.28 22.58 16.60
CA GLU A 163 16.20 23.42 17.38
C GLU A 163 15.50 24.64 18.00
N LYS A 164 14.52 25.24 17.31
CA LYS A 164 13.87 26.50 17.75
C LYS A 164 13.35 26.44 19.20
N PRO A 165 12.61 25.41 19.65
CA PRO A 165 12.16 25.32 21.04
C PRO A 165 13.31 25.10 22.02
N THR A 166 14.35 24.35 21.61
CA THR A 166 15.56 24.12 22.41
C THR A 166 16.32 25.42 22.65
N GLU A 167 16.48 26.24 21.61
CA GLU A 167 17.12 27.56 21.69
C GLU A 167 16.29 28.52 22.55
N GLN A 168 14.97 28.54 22.37
CA GLN A 168 14.07 29.34 23.21
C GLN A 168 14.19 28.95 24.69
N ALA A 169 14.22 27.65 25.02
CA ALA A 169 14.41 27.17 26.37
C ALA A 169 15.78 27.56 26.95
N LYS A 170 16.86 27.43 26.16
CA LYS A 170 18.21 27.90 26.54
C LYS A 170 18.21 29.40 26.82
N ASN A 171 17.60 30.20 25.96
CA ASN A 171 17.55 31.66 26.09
C ASN A 171 16.72 32.08 27.32
N GLN A 172 15.57 31.46 27.55
CA GLN A 172 14.77 31.68 28.76
C GLN A 172 15.54 31.30 30.04
N GLN A 173 16.28 30.19 30.03
CA GLN A 173 17.08 29.77 31.17
C GLN A 173 18.28 30.70 31.40
N ALA A 174 18.92 31.19 30.34
CA ALA A 174 19.97 32.19 30.43
C ALA A 174 19.45 33.54 30.95
N GLU A 175 18.26 33.97 30.54
CA GLU A 175 17.59 35.17 31.05
C GLU A 175 17.16 35.02 32.52
N ARG A 176 16.60 33.86 32.90
CA ARG A 176 16.28 33.54 34.30
C ARG A 176 17.54 33.52 35.15
N GLY A 177 18.63 32.92 34.69
CA GLY A 177 19.92 32.91 35.39
C GLY A 177 20.52 34.31 35.55
N ARG A 178 20.44 35.15 34.52
CA ARG A 178 20.83 36.58 34.60
C ARG A 178 19.96 37.36 35.58
N THR A 179 18.66 37.10 35.60
CA THR A 179 17.70 37.73 36.51
C THR A 179 17.97 37.32 37.96
N LEU A 180 18.15 36.02 38.22
CA LEU A 180 18.47 35.49 39.55
C LEU A 180 19.79 36.07 40.08
N ARG A 181 20.80 36.22 39.21
CA ARG A 181 22.11 36.79 39.56
C ARG A 181 22.02 38.30 39.83
N ARG A 182 21.13 39.04 39.15
CA ARG A 182 20.84 40.46 39.47
C ARG A 182 20.07 40.62 40.78
N VAL A 183 19.09 39.76 41.06
CA VAL A 183 18.34 39.76 42.32
C VAL A 183 19.25 39.37 43.49
N GLY A 184 20.12 38.37 43.29
CA GLY A 184 21.15 37.98 44.26
C GLY A 184 22.25 39.03 44.49
N MET A 185 22.45 39.98 43.56
CA MET A 185 23.30 41.16 43.76
C MET A 185 22.58 42.34 44.42
N GLY A 186 21.23 42.33 44.47
CA GLY A 186 20.41 43.38 45.08
C GLY A 186 20.06 43.12 46.55
N LEU A 187 20.19 41.88 47.02
CA LEU A 187 20.07 41.51 48.43
C LEU A 187 21.47 41.45 49.06
N GLY A 188 21.80 42.55 49.73
CA GLY A 188 23.08 42.91 50.34
C GLY A 188 24.01 41.81 50.82
N ALA A 189 25.30 42.08 50.61
CA ALA A 189 26.39 41.60 51.44
C ALA A 189 26.10 41.88 52.92
N VAL A 190 25.57 40.90 53.64
CA VAL A 190 25.64 40.83 55.10
C VAL A 190 25.95 39.39 55.47
N ALA A 191 27.21 39.19 55.88
CA ALA A 191 27.83 38.05 56.55
C ALA A 191 27.00 36.76 56.73
N GLY A 192 27.50 35.66 56.17
CA GLY A 192 27.14 34.29 56.56
C GLY A 192 26.60 33.47 55.40
N GLY A 193 27.40 32.51 54.93
CA GLY A 193 27.13 31.73 53.73
C GLY A 193 25.75 31.08 53.70
N VAL A 194 25.11 31.15 52.53
CA VAL A 194 23.94 30.34 52.18
C VAL A 194 24.36 29.42 51.04
N LEU A 195 24.45 28.13 51.35
CA LEU A 195 24.48 27.04 50.39
C LEU A 195 23.19 27.10 49.56
N VAL A 196 23.27 27.60 48.32
CA VAL A 196 22.16 27.47 47.37
C VAL A 196 22.27 26.09 46.73
N GLY A 197 21.37 25.21 47.17
CA GLY A 197 21.23 23.83 46.73
C GLY A 197 21.00 23.72 45.23
N VAL A 198 21.96 23.11 44.55
CA VAL A 198 21.83 22.53 43.21
C VAL A 198 21.26 21.12 43.39
N THR A 199 19.98 21.01 43.72
CA THR A 199 19.29 19.70 43.77
C THR A 199 17.86 19.88 43.28
N GLY A 200 17.69 19.87 41.96
CA GLY A 200 16.39 19.97 41.31
C GLY A 200 16.50 19.88 39.79
N GLY A 201 17.01 18.74 39.29
CA GLY A 201 17.02 18.40 37.86
C GLY A 201 18.40 18.50 37.19
N LEU A 202 19.32 17.59 37.51
CA LEU A 202 20.48 17.34 36.66
C LEU A 202 20.01 16.67 35.36
N ALA A 203 19.83 17.47 34.32
CA ALA A 203 20.12 17.08 32.94
C ALA A 203 21.09 18.12 32.40
N ALA A 204 22.39 17.86 32.58
CA ALA A 204 23.42 18.66 31.94
C ALA A 204 23.13 18.73 30.43
N PRO A 205 23.21 19.91 29.78
CA PRO A 205 23.25 19.95 28.33
C PRO A 205 24.58 19.32 27.93
N VAL A 206 24.55 18.03 27.62
CA VAL A 206 25.71 17.32 27.09
C VAL A 206 26.11 18.03 25.80
N VAL A 207 27.32 18.57 25.82
CA VAL A 207 28.00 19.21 24.71
C VAL A 207 28.26 18.14 23.65
N GLY A 208 27.50 18.20 22.55
CA GLY A 208 27.60 17.36 21.36
C GLY A 208 26.74 17.98 20.27
N ALA A 209 27.19 19.11 19.73
CA ALA A 209 26.38 20.07 19.00
C ALA A 209 25.86 19.53 17.67
N GLY A 210 24.55 19.63 17.48
CA GLY A 210 23.82 19.27 16.27
C GLY A 210 22.65 18.36 16.63
N VAL A 211 22.66 17.13 16.11
CA VAL A 211 21.50 16.23 16.15
C VAL A 211 21.27 15.57 17.52
N GLY A 212 22.32 15.17 18.24
CA GLY A 212 22.19 14.44 19.51
C GLY A 212 21.52 15.25 20.63
N SER A 213 21.82 16.55 20.71
CA SER A 213 21.18 17.44 21.69
C SER A 213 19.70 17.67 21.41
N ILE A 214 19.31 17.72 20.13
CA ILE A 214 17.92 17.90 19.71
C ILE A 214 17.12 16.65 20.02
N LEU A 215 17.63 15.47 19.66
CA LEU A 215 16.97 14.20 19.95
C LEU A 215 16.79 13.99 21.46
N SER A 216 17.81 14.34 22.25
CA SER A 216 17.72 14.33 23.72
C SER A 216 16.67 15.33 24.24
N PHE A 217 16.58 16.52 23.65
CA PHE A 217 15.54 17.50 23.98
C PHE A 217 14.14 17.01 23.60
N LEU A 218 14.02 16.25 22.50
CA LEU A 218 12.82 15.50 22.12
C LEU A 218 12.61 14.24 22.97
N GLY A 219 13.42 14.07 24.03
CA GLY A 219 13.38 12.96 24.99
C GLY A 219 13.72 11.61 24.38
N VAL A 220 14.21 11.59 23.14
CA VAL A 220 14.71 10.39 22.49
C VAL A 220 16.11 10.10 23.05
N GLY A 221 16.27 8.95 23.69
CA GLY A 221 17.54 8.48 24.24
C GLY A 221 17.85 7.06 23.79
N GLY A 222 19.04 6.57 24.17
CA GLY A 222 19.47 5.19 23.90
C GLY A 222 19.51 4.84 22.42
N THR A 223 19.12 3.61 22.08
CA THR A 223 19.19 3.08 20.71
C THR A 223 18.35 3.90 19.72
N ALA A 224 17.19 4.41 20.15
CA ALA A 224 16.32 5.22 19.29
C ALA A 224 16.98 6.51 18.82
N ALA A 225 17.79 7.17 19.68
CA ALA A 225 18.50 8.39 19.30
C ALA A 225 19.57 8.10 18.24
N GLY A 226 20.31 7.00 18.41
CA GLY A 226 21.31 6.54 17.44
C GLY A 226 20.68 6.23 16.07
N LEU A 227 19.59 5.47 16.05
CA LEU A 227 18.90 5.09 14.82
C LEU A 227 18.23 6.27 14.11
N LEU A 228 17.63 7.22 14.84
CA LEU A 228 17.10 8.45 14.23
C LEU A 228 18.22 9.29 13.62
N ALA A 229 19.35 9.44 14.30
CA ALA A 229 20.49 10.21 13.79
C ALA A 229 21.09 9.58 12.52
N THR A 230 21.31 8.26 12.51
CA THR A 230 21.77 7.54 11.31
C THR A 230 20.73 7.58 10.19
N GLY A 231 19.44 7.51 10.52
CA GLY A 231 18.37 7.61 9.53
C GLY A 231 18.28 8.98 8.86
N LEU A 232 18.44 10.06 9.63
CA LEU A 232 18.52 11.42 9.09
C LEU A 232 19.77 11.61 8.21
N ALA A 233 20.93 11.10 8.64
CA ALA A 233 22.18 11.20 7.90
C ALA A 233 22.16 10.41 6.57
N SER A 234 21.37 9.33 6.49
CA SER A 234 21.22 8.50 5.29
C SER A 234 20.00 8.85 4.43
N SER A 235 19.25 9.89 4.80
CA SER A 235 17.99 10.29 4.16
C SER A 235 18.09 10.54 2.66
N SER A 236 19.22 11.04 2.15
CA SER A 236 19.46 11.23 0.71
C SER A 236 19.55 9.90 -0.05
N VAL A 237 20.22 8.89 0.51
CA VAL A 237 20.28 7.53 -0.03
C VAL A 237 18.90 6.87 0.02
N VAL A 238 18.18 7.04 1.13
CA VAL A 238 16.82 6.53 1.31
C VAL A 238 15.86 7.18 0.31
N CYS A 239 15.92 8.50 0.12
CA CYS A 239 15.13 9.20 -0.90
C CYS A 239 15.45 8.70 -2.31
N GLY A 240 16.75 8.52 -2.63
CA GLY A 240 17.16 7.96 -3.90
C GLY A 240 16.64 6.53 -4.14
N ALA A 241 16.52 5.71 -3.08
CA ALA A 241 15.95 4.37 -3.18
C ALA A 241 14.41 4.38 -3.32
N LEU A 242 13.71 5.18 -2.51
CA LEU A 242 12.24 5.25 -2.51
C LEU A 242 11.69 5.93 -3.76
N PHE A 243 12.27 7.08 -4.15
CA PHE A 243 11.76 7.90 -5.23
C PHE A 243 12.55 7.70 -6.55
N GLY A 244 13.62 6.90 -6.51
CA GLY A 244 14.56 6.73 -7.62
C GLY A 244 15.49 7.94 -7.77
N ALA A 245 16.57 7.80 -8.56
CA ALA A 245 17.44 8.92 -8.92
C ALA A 245 16.73 9.98 -9.81
N TYR A 246 15.60 9.66 -10.46
CA TYR A 246 14.95 10.51 -11.47
C TYR A 246 13.44 10.25 -11.70
N GLY A 247 12.61 10.04 -10.66
CA GLY A 247 11.13 10.06 -10.76
C GLY A 247 10.50 9.43 -12.03
N ALA A 248 9.43 10.04 -12.56
CA ALA A 248 8.69 9.55 -13.74
C ALA A 248 9.54 9.36 -15.01
N LYS A 249 10.69 10.05 -15.14
CA LYS A 249 11.59 9.90 -16.30
C LYS A 249 12.28 8.53 -16.32
N SER A 250 12.68 8.02 -15.15
CA SER A 250 13.24 6.67 -15.04
C SER A 250 12.19 5.61 -15.39
N THR A 251 10.96 5.79 -14.91
CA THR A 251 9.81 4.94 -15.23
C THR A 251 9.54 4.89 -16.74
N ALA A 252 9.49 6.04 -17.41
CA ALA A 252 9.30 6.10 -18.87
C ALA A 252 10.40 5.36 -19.64
N SER A 253 11.67 5.58 -19.27
CA SER A 253 12.81 4.89 -19.91
C SER A 253 12.84 3.38 -19.67
N MET A 254 12.37 2.93 -18.51
CA MET A 254 12.28 1.51 -18.18
C MET A 254 11.14 0.85 -18.95
N VAL A 255 9.99 1.52 -19.06
CA VAL A 255 8.87 1.08 -19.90
C VAL A 255 9.31 0.94 -21.37
N GLU A 256 9.98 1.96 -21.93
CA GLU A 256 10.48 1.95 -23.32
C GLU A 256 11.38 0.74 -23.64
N ARG A 257 12.18 0.27 -22.69
CA ARG A 257 13.04 -0.90 -22.90
C ARG A 257 12.27 -2.22 -22.98
N HIS A 258 11.06 -2.27 -22.41
CA HIS A 258 10.24 -3.47 -22.30
C HIS A 258 9.01 -3.45 -23.25
N THR A 259 8.85 -2.41 -24.07
CA THR A 259 7.76 -2.29 -25.07
C THR A 259 7.96 -3.12 -26.33
N ARG A 260 8.98 -3.99 -26.40
CA ARG A 260 9.19 -4.86 -27.57
C ARG A 260 8.08 -5.89 -27.75
N GLU A 261 7.39 -6.26 -26.69
CA GLU A 261 6.32 -7.29 -26.71
C GLU A 261 4.89 -6.69 -26.72
N VAL A 262 4.76 -5.42 -26.32
CA VAL A 262 3.49 -4.67 -26.19
C VAL A 262 3.73 -3.28 -26.79
N GLN A 263 2.96 -2.94 -27.83
CA GLN A 263 3.29 -1.80 -28.70
C GLN A 263 2.97 -0.45 -28.05
N ASP A 264 1.94 -0.42 -27.19
CA ASP A 264 1.41 0.79 -26.60
C ASP A 264 1.38 0.67 -25.08
N LEU A 265 2.55 0.72 -24.43
CA LEU A 265 2.67 0.63 -22.98
C LEU A 265 3.20 1.95 -22.40
N ALA A 266 2.47 2.54 -21.46
CA ALA A 266 2.92 3.74 -20.73
C ALA A 266 2.35 3.78 -19.30
N ILE A 267 3.06 4.47 -18.41
CA ILE A 267 2.59 4.74 -17.05
C ILE A 267 2.28 6.23 -16.96
N LEU A 268 1.00 6.56 -16.82
CA LEU A 268 0.50 7.93 -16.85
C LEU A 268 0.11 8.40 -15.45
N PRO A 269 0.59 9.55 -14.97
CA PRO A 269 0.11 10.09 -13.70
C PRO A 269 -1.36 10.52 -13.82
N VAL A 270 -2.20 10.11 -12.88
CA VAL A 270 -3.62 10.54 -12.83
C VAL A 270 -3.73 12.00 -12.40
N ARG A 271 -2.82 12.43 -11.51
CA ARG A 271 -2.64 13.80 -11.03
C ARG A 271 -1.14 14.10 -10.97
N PRO A 272 -0.71 15.37 -10.96
CA PRO A 272 0.70 15.71 -10.77
C PRO A 272 1.29 14.98 -9.55
N PRO A 273 2.35 14.16 -9.73
CA PRO A 273 2.93 13.39 -8.64
C PRO A 273 3.41 14.28 -7.50
N LYS A 274 3.07 13.89 -6.27
CA LYS A 274 3.51 14.53 -5.03
C LYS A 274 4.73 13.81 -4.42
N GLU A 275 5.15 12.71 -5.04
CA GLU A 275 6.22 11.83 -4.56
C GLU A 275 5.90 11.35 -3.13
N THR A 276 4.78 10.66 -3.00
CA THR A 276 4.31 10.03 -1.76
C THR A 276 5.06 8.73 -1.48
N LEU A 277 5.04 8.28 -0.22
CA LEU A 277 5.76 7.08 0.20
C LEU A 277 5.16 5.78 -0.34
N ALA A 278 3.86 5.75 -0.66
CA ALA A 278 3.21 4.64 -1.35
C ALA A 278 2.71 5.06 -2.73
N VAL A 279 2.55 4.08 -3.62
CA VAL A 279 2.09 4.27 -4.99
C VAL A 279 0.87 3.41 -5.26
N ARG A 280 -0.05 3.93 -6.07
CA ARG A 280 -1.16 3.18 -6.63
C ARG A 280 -1.01 3.11 -8.15
N LEU A 281 -1.13 1.91 -8.71
CA LEU A 281 -1.20 1.68 -10.14
C LEU A 281 -2.56 1.11 -10.49
N CYS A 282 -3.26 1.81 -11.36
CA CYS A 282 -4.59 1.44 -11.82
C CYS A 282 -4.56 1.00 -13.27
N THR A 283 -5.30 -0.06 -13.61
CA THR A 283 -5.32 -0.60 -14.98
C THR A 283 -6.77 -0.73 -15.47
N SER A 284 -7.11 0.08 -16.47
CA SER A 284 -8.40 0.01 -17.15
C SER A 284 -8.44 -1.20 -18.08
N GLY A 285 -9.52 -1.98 -18.03
CA GLY A 285 -9.73 -3.15 -18.90
C GLY A 285 -10.67 -2.92 -20.07
N TRP A 286 -11.25 -1.73 -20.17
CA TRP A 286 -12.22 -1.37 -21.18
C TRP A 286 -12.15 0.13 -21.46
N LEU A 287 -12.13 0.53 -22.74
CA LEU A 287 -11.93 1.92 -23.14
C LEU A 287 -12.90 2.31 -24.26
N THR A 288 -13.72 3.33 -24.02
CA THR A 288 -14.51 4.01 -25.06
C THR A 288 -13.73 5.16 -25.71
N SER A 289 -12.86 5.81 -24.94
CA SER A 289 -11.98 6.87 -25.42
C SER A 289 -10.57 6.75 -24.80
N GLN A 290 -9.63 7.58 -25.26
CA GLN A 290 -8.25 7.58 -24.71
C GLN A 290 -8.26 7.99 -23.23
N GLU A 291 -9.16 8.90 -22.87
CA GLU A 291 -9.27 9.46 -21.53
C GLU A 291 -9.64 8.39 -20.49
N ASP A 292 -10.28 7.30 -20.90
CA ASP A 292 -10.68 6.17 -20.03
C ASP A 292 -9.50 5.41 -19.44
N VAL A 293 -8.28 5.63 -19.95
CA VAL A 293 -7.06 5.14 -19.32
C VAL A 293 -6.90 5.78 -17.94
N VAL A 294 -7.19 7.08 -17.81
CA VAL A 294 -6.89 7.88 -16.61
C VAL A 294 -8.15 8.28 -15.83
N GLN A 295 -9.21 8.70 -16.52
CA GLN A 295 -10.40 9.33 -15.94
C GLN A 295 -11.07 8.52 -14.82
N PRO A 296 -11.27 7.19 -14.94
CA PRO A 296 -11.92 6.40 -13.88
C PRO A 296 -11.17 6.42 -12.54
N TRP A 297 -9.87 6.76 -12.56
CA TRP A 297 -8.98 6.72 -11.41
C TRP A 297 -8.86 8.06 -10.69
N THR A 298 -9.51 9.11 -11.21
CA THR A 298 -9.61 10.42 -10.56
C THR A 298 -10.30 10.36 -9.20
N VAL A 299 -11.01 9.26 -8.91
CA VAL A 299 -11.59 8.92 -7.60
C VAL A 299 -10.57 8.83 -6.46
N PHE A 300 -9.28 8.78 -6.74
CA PHE A 300 -8.23 8.79 -5.71
C PHE A 300 -7.65 10.18 -5.45
N GLY A 301 -7.47 10.56 -4.18
CA GLY A 301 -6.90 11.86 -3.78
C GLY A 301 -5.56 11.84 -3.02
N GLY A 302 -5.30 10.76 -2.28
CA GLY A 302 -4.18 10.62 -1.32
C GLY A 302 -2.84 10.35 -1.98
N ASN A 303 -2.44 9.07 -2.04
CA ASN A 303 -1.18 8.61 -2.64
C ASN A 303 -1.06 8.92 -4.15
N ASP A 304 0.19 9.02 -4.62
CA ASP A 304 0.53 9.07 -6.04
C ASP A 304 -0.17 7.91 -6.77
N THR A 305 -1.04 8.28 -7.70
CA THR A 305 -1.86 7.34 -8.46
C THR A 305 -1.48 7.46 -9.93
N TYR A 306 -1.16 6.32 -10.54
CA TYR A 306 -0.82 6.18 -11.94
C TYR A 306 -1.83 5.26 -12.62
N ALA A 307 -2.05 5.49 -13.91
CA ALA A 307 -2.77 4.59 -14.79
C ALA A 307 -1.79 3.87 -15.72
N LEU A 308 -2.00 2.57 -15.93
CA LEU A 308 -1.31 1.82 -16.96
C LEU A 308 -2.06 1.97 -18.28
N GLN A 309 -1.42 2.63 -19.25
CA GLN A 309 -1.80 2.57 -20.65
C GLN A 309 -1.26 1.27 -21.24
N TRP A 310 -2.14 0.51 -21.90
CA TRP A 310 -1.77 -0.71 -22.60
C TRP A 310 -2.72 -0.93 -23.80
N GLU A 311 -2.16 -1.12 -25.00
CA GLU A 311 -2.88 -1.57 -26.21
C GLU A 311 -4.22 -0.81 -26.46
N VAL A 312 -4.20 0.52 -26.39
CA VAL A 312 -5.44 1.32 -26.35
C VAL A 312 -6.29 1.13 -27.61
N GLU A 313 -5.67 1.06 -28.79
CA GLU A 313 -6.38 0.81 -30.04
C GLU A 313 -7.11 -0.54 -30.02
N ALA A 314 -6.47 -1.59 -29.46
CA ALA A 314 -7.06 -2.91 -29.37
C ALA A 314 -8.25 -2.92 -28.39
N LEU A 315 -8.10 -2.28 -27.23
CA LEU A 315 -9.16 -2.15 -26.23
C LEU A 315 -10.38 -1.37 -26.75
N ARG A 316 -10.14 -0.28 -27.50
CA ARG A 316 -11.21 0.49 -28.13
C ARG A 316 -11.93 -0.31 -29.21
N ALA A 317 -11.18 -1.01 -30.06
CA ALA A 317 -11.76 -1.85 -31.10
C ALA A 317 -12.64 -2.99 -30.54
N LEU A 318 -12.26 -3.57 -29.40
CA LEU A 318 -13.09 -4.53 -28.68
C LEU A 318 -14.34 -3.88 -28.10
N SER A 319 -14.16 -2.71 -27.48
CA SER A 319 -15.26 -1.97 -26.87
C SER A 319 -16.33 -1.63 -27.90
N ASP A 320 -15.93 -1.07 -29.03
CA ASP A 320 -16.82 -0.73 -30.15
C ASP A 320 -17.55 -1.95 -30.72
N ALA A 321 -16.85 -3.08 -30.87
CA ALA A 321 -17.45 -4.32 -31.39
C ALA A 321 -18.55 -4.85 -30.46
N LEU A 322 -18.31 -4.85 -29.16
CA LEU A 322 -19.26 -5.30 -28.17
C LEU A 322 -20.41 -4.31 -27.95
N TYR A 323 -20.16 -3.00 -27.97
CA TYR A 323 -21.22 -1.99 -27.98
C TYR A 323 -22.13 -2.14 -29.20
N THR A 324 -21.56 -2.38 -30.38
CA THR A 324 -22.32 -2.62 -31.61
C THR A 324 -23.20 -3.86 -31.49
N LEU A 325 -22.65 -4.94 -30.94
CA LEU A 325 -23.38 -6.18 -30.69
C LEU A 325 -24.57 -5.95 -29.76
N ILE A 326 -24.35 -5.27 -28.64
CA ILE A 326 -25.39 -4.99 -27.64
C ILE A 326 -26.48 -4.08 -28.22
N LYS A 327 -26.10 -3.03 -28.96
CA LYS A 327 -27.08 -2.16 -29.65
C LYS A 327 -27.91 -2.92 -30.67
N ALA A 328 -27.28 -3.76 -31.50
CA ALA A 328 -27.98 -4.55 -32.51
C ALA A 328 -28.97 -5.55 -31.87
N GLN A 329 -28.57 -6.17 -30.75
CA GLN A 329 -29.42 -7.05 -29.96
C GLN A 329 -30.58 -6.29 -29.30
N ALA A 330 -30.31 -5.18 -28.61
CA ALA A 330 -31.33 -4.36 -27.97
C ALA A 330 -32.38 -3.85 -28.97
N MET A 331 -31.96 -3.47 -30.19
CA MET A 331 -32.87 -3.08 -31.27
C MET A 331 -33.80 -4.21 -31.75
N GLN A 332 -33.37 -5.48 -31.68
CA GLN A 332 -34.24 -6.62 -32.00
C GLN A 332 -35.26 -6.93 -30.89
N TYR A 333 -35.01 -6.47 -29.66
CA TYR A 333 -35.83 -6.78 -28.48
C TYR A 333 -36.73 -5.64 -27.99
N VAL A 334 -36.86 -4.53 -28.73
CA VAL A 334 -37.83 -3.44 -28.46
C VAL A 334 -39.31 -3.92 -28.40
N LYS A 335 -39.59 -5.20 -28.65
CA LYS A 335 -40.94 -5.80 -28.61
C LYS A 335 -41.13 -7.02 -27.70
N ALA A 336 -40.19 -7.39 -26.83
CA ALA A 336 -40.39 -8.54 -25.95
C ALA A 336 -39.85 -8.33 -24.53
N GLU A 337 -40.75 -8.32 -23.55
CA GLU A 337 -40.49 -8.32 -22.12
C GLU A 337 -39.92 -9.69 -21.67
N ILE A 338 -38.71 -10.11 -22.11
CA ILE A 338 -38.19 -11.45 -21.76
C ILE A 338 -36.68 -11.50 -21.43
N ILE A 339 -36.44 -11.67 -20.12
CA ILE A 339 -35.57 -12.62 -19.38
C ILE A 339 -34.12 -12.84 -19.86
N LYS A 340 -33.19 -12.53 -18.93
CA LYS A 340 -31.74 -12.83 -18.83
C LYS A 340 -31.20 -14.08 -19.59
N ARG A 341 -31.99 -15.14 -19.76
CA ARG A 341 -31.59 -16.39 -20.47
C ARG A 341 -31.60 -16.27 -22.00
N THR A 342 -32.47 -15.45 -22.57
CA THR A 342 -32.57 -15.28 -24.04
C THR A 342 -31.42 -14.43 -24.58
N VAL A 343 -31.00 -13.41 -23.82
CA VAL A 343 -29.83 -12.57 -24.14
C VAL A 343 -28.57 -13.42 -24.22
N LEU A 344 -28.32 -14.31 -23.27
CA LEU A 344 -27.15 -15.20 -23.28
C LEU A 344 -27.08 -16.07 -24.55
N ALA A 345 -28.20 -16.72 -24.91
CA ALA A 345 -28.28 -17.58 -26.09
C ALA A 345 -28.10 -16.79 -27.39
N THR A 346 -28.64 -15.58 -27.46
CA THR A 346 -28.56 -14.73 -28.65
C THR A 346 -27.19 -14.06 -28.77
N LEU A 347 -26.54 -13.68 -27.66
CA LEU A 347 -25.17 -13.17 -27.66
C LEU A 347 -24.20 -14.26 -28.12
N MET A 348 -24.35 -15.48 -27.60
CA MET A 348 -23.56 -16.65 -28.01
C MET A 348 -23.75 -16.98 -29.51
N SER A 349 -24.96 -16.83 -30.06
CA SER A 349 -25.24 -17.10 -31.47
C SER A 349 -24.93 -15.93 -32.41
N SER A 350 -24.87 -14.69 -31.91
CA SER A 350 -24.66 -13.48 -32.72
C SER A 350 -23.21 -13.00 -32.77
N LEU A 351 -22.35 -13.49 -31.87
CA LEU A 351 -20.91 -13.30 -31.98
C LEU A 351 -20.39 -14.08 -33.19
N ALA A 352 -20.14 -13.37 -34.29
CA ALA A 352 -19.49 -13.94 -35.47
C ALA A 352 -18.09 -14.48 -35.11
N PRO A 353 -17.58 -15.53 -35.80
CA PRO A 353 -16.24 -16.08 -35.57
C PRO A 353 -15.11 -15.04 -35.51
N ILE A 354 -15.26 -13.93 -36.24
CA ILE A 354 -14.31 -12.81 -36.26
C ILE A 354 -14.26 -12.06 -34.90
N ALA A 355 -15.40 -11.91 -34.21
CA ALA A 355 -15.45 -11.26 -32.90
C ALA A 355 -14.67 -12.08 -31.86
N TRP A 356 -14.81 -13.41 -31.89
CA TRP A 356 -14.07 -14.32 -31.01
C TRP A 356 -12.56 -14.25 -31.20
N LEU A 357 -12.09 -14.22 -32.45
CA LEU A 357 -10.66 -14.07 -32.75
C LEU A 357 -10.10 -12.75 -32.20
N LYS A 358 -10.86 -11.65 -32.27
CA LYS A 358 -10.46 -10.36 -31.70
C LYS A 358 -10.37 -10.42 -30.17
N ILE A 359 -11.35 -11.02 -29.51
CA ILE A 359 -11.36 -11.20 -28.04
C ILE A 359 -10.15 -12.03 -27.60
N GLY A 360 -9.93 -13.20 -28.21
CA GLY A 360 -8.80 -14.07 -27.89
C GLY A 360 -7.45 -13.38 -28.10
N ARG A 361 -7.31 -12.58 -29.16
CA ARG A 361 -6.11 -11.76 -29.39
C ARG A 361 -5.86 -10.77 -28.26
N ILE A 362 -6.91 -10.10 -27.77
CA ILE A 362 -6.78 -9.10 -26.72
C ILE A 362 -6.49 -9.72 -25.36
N ILE A 363 -7.05 -10.90 -25.07
CA ILE A 363 -6.68 -11.69 -23.90
C ILE A 363 -5.19 -12.04 -23.95
N ALA A 364 -4.68 -12.48 -25.11
CA ALA A 364 -3.25 -12.76 -25.27
C ALA A 364 -2.38 -11.51 -25.10
N LEU A 365 -2.85 -10.33 -25.55
CA LEU A 365 -2.18 -9.06 -25.30
C LEU A 365 -2.19 -8.68 -23.81
N ALA A 366 -3.30 -8.90 -23.10
CA ALA A 366 -3.40 -8.66 -21.67
C ALA A 366 -2.41 -9.52 -20.87
N VAL A 367 -2.25 -10.79 -21.25
CA VAL A 367 -1.25 -11.70 -20.64
C VAL A 367 0.18 -11.18 -20.87
N LYS A 368 0.51 -10.73 -22.09
CA LYS A 368 1.82 -10.14 -22.38
C LYS A 368 2.06 -8.85 -21.60
N ALA A 369 1.08 -7.95 -21.57
CA ALA A 369 1.13 -6.72 -20.79
C ALA A 369 1.29 -7.00 -19.29
N GLY A 370 0.65 -8.04 -18.77
CA GLY A 370 0.81 -8.50 -17.41
C GLY A 370 2.23 -8.98 -17.10
N ASN A 371 2.82 -9.81 -17.96
CA ASN A 371 4.22 -10.25 -17.80
C ASN A 371 5.21 -9.08 -17.84
N VAL A 372 5.02 -8.13 -18.76
CA VAL A 372 5.84 -6.90 -18.81
C VAL A 372 5.65 -6.08 -17.53
N LEU A 373 4.41 -5.89 -17.07
CA LEU A 373 4.14 -5.20 -15.81
C LEU A 373 4.81 -5.89 -14.62
N GLY A 374 4.74 -7.22 -14.53
CA GLY A 374 5.41 -8.01 -13.50
C GLY A 374 6.92 -7.77 -13.50
N THR A 375 7.54 -7.72 -14.68
CA THR A 375 8.96 -7.38 -14.85
C THR A 375 9.28 -5.96 -14.35
N LEU A 376 8.46 -4.98 -14.71
CA LEU A 376 8.63 -3.59 -14.26
C LEU A 376 8.49 -3.44 -12.74
N LEU A 377 7.55 -4.16 -12.13
CA LEU A 377 7.37 -4.20 -10.67
C LEU A 377 8.59 -4.83 -9.98
N ALA A 378 9.08 -5.97 -10.49
CA ALA A 378 10.28 -6.63 -9.96
C ALA A 378 11.52 -5.72 -10.05
N GLN A 379 11.65 -4.96 -11.15
CA GLN A 379 12.71 -3.97 -11.35
C GLN A 379 12.53 -2.68 -10.53
N ARG A 380 11.51 -2.61 -9.66
CA ARG A 380 11.24 -1.46 -8.78
C ARG A 380 11.08 -0.17 -9.58
N VAL A 381 10.28 -0.20 -10.65
CA VAL A 381 10.02 0.98 -11.50
C VAL A 381 9.48 2.20 -10.74
N PHE A 382 8.83 1.96 -9.59
CA PHE A 382 8.33 2.98 -8.67
C PHE A 382 9.26 3.26 -7.49
N GLY A 383 10.50 2.75 -7.50
CA GLY A 383 11.43 2.73 -6.38
C GLY A 383 11.08 1.65 -5.35
N THR A 384 11.67 1.72 -4.16
CA THR A 384 11.45 0.77 -3.05
C THR A 384 10.18 1.07 -2.25
N ARG A 385 9.15 1.61 -2.92
CA ARG A 385 7.84 1.97 -2.35
C ARG A 385 6.83 0.82 -2.51
N PRO A 386 5.89 0.66 -1.56
CA PRO A 386 4.83 -0.33 -1.69
C PRO A 386 3.82 0.10 -2.74
N VAL A 387 3.33 -0.87 -3.52
CA VAL A 387 2.41 -0.64 -4.63
C VAL A 387 1.04 -1.24 -4.33
N THR A 388 -0.01 -0.44 -4.47
CA THR A 388 -1.40 -0.89 -4.53
C THR A 388 -1.83 -1.06 -5.99
N LEU A 389 -2.38 -2.21 -6.36
CA LEU A 389 -2.83 -2.51 -7.72
C LEU A 389 -4.36 -2.51 -7.78
N VAL A 390 -4.94 -1.78 -8.74
CA VAL A 390 -6.40 -1.73 -8.92
C VAL A 390 -6.72 -1.92 -10.39
N GLY A 391 -7.60 -2.86 -10.72
CA GLY A 391 -8.04 -3.01 -12.10
C GLY A 391 -9.46 -3.49 -12.18
N TYR A 392 -10.08 -3.25 -13.33
CA TYR A 392 -11.35 -3.86 -13.69
C TYR A 392 -11.25 -4.54 -15.07
N SER A 393 -12.09 -5.55 -15.33
CA SER A 393 -12.17 -6.25 -16.62
C SER A 393 -10.79 -6.81 -17.04
N LEU A 394 -10.38 -6.66 -18.30
CA LEU A 394 -9.08 -7.08 -18.80
C LEU A 394 -7.89 -6.40 -18.10
N GLY A 395 -8.12 -5.24 -17.45
CA GLY A 395 -7.10 -4.57 -16.65
C GLY A 395 -6.82 -5.31 -15.35
N SER A 396 -7.84 -5.96 -14.77
CA SER A 396 -7.64 -6.95 -13.71
C SER A 396 -6.84 -8.14 -14.20
N LEU A 397 -7.07 -8.61 -15.43
CA LEU A 397 -6.30 -9.72 -16.01
C LEU A 397 -4.82 -9.35 -16.17
N VAL A 398 -4.50 -8.15 -16.67
CA VAL A 398 -3.12 -7.64 -16.73
C VAL A 398 -2.46 -7.68 -15.34
N ILE A 399 -3.16 -7.19 -14.31
CA ILE A 399 -2.64 -7.21 -12.93
C ILE A 399 -2.48 -8.65 -12.42
N PHE A 400 -3.45 -9.52 -12.66
CA PHE A 400 -3.41 -10.91 -12.21
C PHE A 400 -2.25 -11.66 -12.85
N GLU A 401 -2.00 -11.47 -14.14
CA GLU A 401 -0.86 -12.06 -14.85
C GLU A 401 0.48 -11.47 -14.37
N ALA A 402 0.53 -10.19 -14.01
CA ALA A 402 1.71 -9.61 -13.35
C ALA A 402 2.00 -10.26 -12.00
N LEU A 403 0.97 -10.53 -11.19
CA LEU A 403 1.11 -11.20 -9.89
C LEU A 403 1.52 -12.67 -10.05
N LYS A 404 0.99 -13.36 -11.07
CA LYS A 404 1.42 -14.71 -11.44
C LYS A 404 2.92 -14.71 -11.78
N TYR A 405 3.37 -13.79 -12.63
CA TYR A 405 4.79 -13.64 -12.93
C TYR A 405 5.62 -13.43 -11.65
N LEU A 406 5.22 -12.48 -10.78
CA LEU A 406 5.93 -12.22 -9.52
C LEU A 406 5.96 -13.46 -8.60
N SER A 407 4.91 -14.28 -8.57
CA SER A 407 4.87 -15.49 -7.74
C SER A 407 5.90 -16.54 -8.14
N THR A 408 6.40 -16.50 -9.39
CA THR A 408 7.48 -17.37 -9.89
C THR A 408 8.88 -16.90 -9.51
N LEU A 409 9.03 -15.66 -9.05
CA LEU A 409 10.31 -15.09 -8.63
C LEU A 409 10.64 -15.49 -7.19
N PRO A 410 11.93 -15.42 -6.79
CA PRO A 410 12.33 -15.64 -5.41
C PRO A 410 11.57 -14.71 -4.43
N PRO A 411 11.10 -15.22 -3.27
CA PRO A 411 10.43 -14.39 -2.27
C PRO A 411 11.21 -13.13 -1.87
N SER A 412 12.54 -13.22 -1.77
CA SER A 412 13.42 -12.09 -1.43
C SER A 412 13.31 -10.89 -2.39
N GLU A 413 12.85 -11.11 -3.62
CA GLU A 413 12.64 -10.03 -4.60
C GLU A 413 11.23 -9.42 -4.50
N THR A 414 10.26 -10.16 -3.97
CA THR A 414 8.82 -9.87 -4.13
C THR A 414 8.06 -9.54 -2.85
N VAL A 415 8.48 -10.07 -1.70
CA VAL A 415 7.78 -9.96 -0.39
C VAL A 415 7.44 -8.52 -0.02
N HIS A 416 8.25 -7.55 -0.41
CA HIS A 416 8.08 -6.14 -0.03
C HIS A 416 7.42 -5.25 -1.11
N LEU A 417 6.94 -5.82 -2.22
CA LEU A 417 6.44 -5.06 -3.38
C LEU A 417 4.97 -4.64 -3.24
N VAL A 418 4.08 -5.63 -3.20
CA VAL A 418 2.65 -5.43 -3.43
C VAL A 418 1.95 -5.36 -2.09
N GLN A 419 1.28 -4.23 -1.83
CA GLN A 419 0.51 -4.04 -0.61
C GLN A 419 -0.89 -4.62 -0.77
N ASP A 420 -1.75 -3.94 -1.53
CA ASP A 420 -3.15 -4.32 -1.71
C ASP A 420 -3.45 -4.49 -3.20
N VAL A 421 -4.37 -5.39 -3.52
CA VAL A 421 -4.81 -5.69 -4.88
C VAL A 421 -6.33 -5.71 -4.92
N PHE A 422 -6.92 -4.98 -5.86
CA PHE A 422 -8.37 -4.94 -6.10
C PHE A 422 -8.66 -5.30 -7.56
N LEU A 423 -9.28 -6.46 -7.78
CA LEU A 423 -9.60 -7.01 -9.10
C LEU A 423 -11.11 -7.06 -9.26
N PHE A 424 -11.67 -6.30 -10.20
CA PHE A 424 -13.10 -6.22 -10.45
C PHE A 424 -13.48 -6.86 -11.78
N GLY A 425 -14.37 -7.85 -11.79
CA GLY A 425 -14.82 -8.50 -13.02
C GLY A 425 -13.69 -9.19 -13.79
N LEU A 426 -12.77 -9.84 -13.07
CA LEU A 426 -11.59 -10.50 -13.61
C LEU A 426 -11.95 -11.68 -14.53
N PRO A 427 -11.56 -11.66 -15.82
CA PRO A 427 -11.76 -12.78 -16.75
C PRO A 427 -10.65 -13.84 -16.62
N ALA A 428 -10.50 -14.43 -15.43
CA ALA A 428 -9.54 -15.50 -15.16
C ALA A 428 -10.18 -16.65 -14.35
N PRO A 429 -9.67 -17.89 -14.48
CA PRO A 429 -10.15 -19.02 -13.69
C PRO A 429 -10.06 -18.77 -12.17
N SER A 430 -10.99 -19.33 -11.41
CA SER A 430 -10.97 -19.32 -9.94
C SER A 430 -10.10 -20.43 -9.33
N ASP A 431 -9.08 -20.89 -10.07
CA ASP A 431 -8.20 -22.01 -9.69
C ASP A 431 -7.48 -21.75 -8.34
N PRO A 432 -7.70 -22.58 -7.30
CA PRO A 432 -7.06 -22.39 -6.01
C PRO A 432 -5.53 -22.40 -6.03
N GLU A 433 -4.91 -23.18 -6.93
CA GLU A 433 -3.45 -23.26 -7.03
C GLU A 433 -2.86 -21.89 -7.38
N THR A 434 -3.30 -21.30 -8.49
CA THR A 434 -2.83 -19.98 -8.95
C THR A 434 -3.15 -18.88 -7.96
N TRP A 435 -4.37 -18.86 -7.41
CA TRP A 435 -4.80 -17.82 -6.46
C TRP A 435 -4.04 -17.89 -5.14
N SER A 436 -3.65 -19.08 -4.68
CA SER A 436 -2.82 -19.24 -3.47
C SER A 436 -1.39 -18.70 -3.68
N ALA A 437 -0.80 -18.92 -4.86
CA ALA A 437 0.50 -18.34 -5.22
C ALA A 437 0.45 -16.81 -5.34
N VAL A 438 -0.60 -16.27 -5.96
CA VAL A 438 -0.85 -14.82 -6.02
C VAL A 438 -1.07 -14.25 -4.62
N ARG A 439 -1.77 -14.96 -3.74
CA ARG A 439 -2.03 -14.53 -2.36
C ARG A 439 -0.74 -14.33 -1.56
N ARG A 440 0.27 -15.19 -1.72
CA ARG A 440 1.58 -15.06 -1.05
C ARG A 440 2.30 -13.75 -1.40
N VAL A 441 2.17 -13.27 -2.64
CA VAL A 441 2.84 -12.05 -3.13
C VAL A 441 2.27 -10.77 -2.52
N VAL A 442 1.01 -10.78 -2.09
CA VAL A 442 0.28 -9.57 -1.67
C VAL A 442 0.31 -9.44 -0.14
N ALA A 443 0.97 -8.40 0.38
CA ALA A 443 1.17 -8.23 1.82
C ALA A 443 -0.13 -7.99 2.62
N GLY A 444 -1.03 -7.20 2.05
CA GLY A 444 -2.31 -6.79 2.62
C GLY A 444 -3.47 -7.54 1.99
N ARG A 445 -4.45 -6.81 1.48
CA ARG A 445 -5.72 -7.34 0.96
C ARG A 445 -5.60 -7.76 -0.50
N LEU A 446 -6.08 -8.96 -0.81
CA LEU A 446 -6.32 -9.42 -2.17
C LEU A 446 -7.83 -9.54 -2.38
N VAL A 447 -8.41 -8.54 -3.03
CA VAL A 447 -9.86 -8.43 -3.22
C VAL A 447 -10.27 -8.95 -4.59
N ASN A 448 -11.20 -9.92 -4.60
CA ASN A 448 -11.95 -10.34 -5.77
C ASN A 448 -13.34 -9.68 -5.75
N GLY A 449 -13.51 -8.63 -6.55
CA GLY A 449 -14.79 -7.98 -6.79
C GLY A 449 -15.52 -8.66 -7.94
N TYR A 450 -16.62 -9.35 -7.66
CA TYR A 450 -17.33 -10.16 -8.65
C TYR A 450 -18.78 -9.71 -8.82
N ALA A 451 -19.33 -9.93 -10.02
CA ALA A 451 -20.73 -9.66 -10.32
C ALA A 451 -21.33 -10.89 -11.02
N GLU A 452 -22.22 -11.59 -10.31
CA GLU A 452 -22.90 -12.80 -10.84
C GLU A 452 -23.77 -12.49 -12.06
N ASP A 453 -24.24 -11.25 -12.18
CA ASP A 453 -25.06 -10.74 -13.27
C ASP A 453 -24.24 -10.18 -14.44
N ASP A 454 -22.90 -10.35 -14.47
CA ASP A 454 -22.09 -9.95 -15.62
C ASP A 454 -22.25 -10.93 -16.80
N TYR A 455 -23.33 -10.73 -17.57
CA TYR A 455 -23.68 -11.59 -18.71
C TYR A 455 -22.60 -11.64 -19.79
N ILE A 456 -21.93 -10.52 -20.07
CA ILE A 456 -20.91 -10.47 -21.13
C ILE A 456 -19.74 -11.36 -20.71
N LEU A 457 -19.25 -11.21 -19.48
CA LEU A 457 -18.18 -12.06 -18.97
C LEU A 457 -18.60 -13.54 -18.94
N ALA A 458 -19.86 -13.82 -18.59
CA ALA A 458 -20.42 -15.16 -18.57
C ALA A 458 -20.56 -15.81 -19.96
N VAL A 459 -20.79 -15.03 -21.01
CA VAL A 459 -20.76 -15.50 -22.41
C VAL A 459 -19.32 -15.74 -22.86
N LEU A 460 -18.45 -14.74 -22.65
CA LEU A 460 -17.08 -14.77 -23.16
C LEU A 460 -16.27 -15.93 -22.59
N SER A 461 -16.41 -16.19 -21.29
CA SER A 461 -15.72 -17.28 -20.61
C SER A 461 -16.14 -18.66 -21.12
N ARG A 462 -17.44 -18.92 -21.27
CA ARG A 462 -17.98 -20.21 -21.71
C ARG A 462 -17.67 -20.54 -23.16
N ALA A 463 -17.50 -19.53 -24.00
CA ALA A 463 -17.15 -19.70 -25.40
C ALA A 463 -15.64 -19.87 -25.66
N SER A 464 -14.80 -19.44 -24.72
CA SER A 464 -13.34 -19.38 -24.90
C SER A 464 -12.59 -20.50 -24.17
N ASP A 465 -13.29 -21.53 -23.67
CA ASP A 465 -12.73 -22.63 -22.86
C ASP A 465 -11.96 -22.18 -21.61
N ILE A 466 -12.20 -20.96 -21.09
CA ILE A 466 -11.52 -20.34 -19.93
C ILE A 466 -11.94 -21.01 -18.58
N SER A 467 -12.57 -22.19 -18.63
CA SER A 467 -13.25 -22.91 -17.54
C SER A 467 -14.65 -22.38 -17.19
N TRP A 468 -15.45 -23.24 -16.55
CA TRP A 468 -16.79 -22.89 -16.05
C TRP A 468 -16.77 -21.94 -14.84
N SER A 469 -15.61 -21.79 -14.20
CA SER A 469 -15.41 -21.13 -12.91
C SER A 469 -14.53 -19.90 -13.10
N VAL A 470 -15.15 -18.71 -13.09
CA VAL A 470 -14.50 -17.45 -13.47
C VAL A 470 -14.58 -16.49 -12.29
N SER A 471 -13.43 -16.03 -11.81
CA SER A 471 -13.32 -15.22 -10.60
C SER A 471 -14.13 -13.92 -10.63
N GLY A 472 -14.30 -13.29 -11.79
CA GLY A 472 -15.16 -12.11 -11.94
C GLY A 472 -16.67 -12.37 -11.84
N LEU A 473 -17.11 -13.64 -11.82
CA LEU A 473 -18.53 -14.05 -11.75
C LEU A 473 -18.89 -14.71 -10.42
N GLU A 474 -17.91 -15.15 -9.63
CA GLU A 474 -18.16 -15.92 -8.41
C GLU A 474 -17.04 -15.74 -7.38
N PRO A 475 -17.28 -16.12 -6.10
CA PRO A 475 -16.25 -16.11 -5.07
C PRO A 475 -15.11 -17.08 -5.35
N VAL A 476 -13.88 -16.66 -5.04
CA VAL A 476 -12.68 -17.50 -5.04
C VAL A 476 -12.46 -18.10 -3.66
N VAL A 477 -12.42 -19.43 -3.57
CA VAL A 477 -12.32 -20.17 -2.29
C VAL A 477 -10.85 -20.40 -1.89
N VAL A 478 -10.11 -19.31 -1.67
CA VAL A 478 -8.72 -19.33 -1.18
C VAL A 478 -8.60 -18.48 0.07
N LYS A 479 -7.92 -19.00 1.10
CA LYS A 479 -7.72 -18.29 2.36
C LYS A 479 -6.96 -16.98 2.14
N GLY A 480 -7.49 -15.88 2.67
CA GLY A 480 -6.91 -14.54 2.51
C GLY A 480 -7.35 -13.80 1.25
N VAL A 481 -8.21 -14.39 0.42
CA VAL A 481 -8.90 -13.69 -0.66
C VAL A 481 -10.21 -13.11 -0.14
N ASP A 482 -10.33 -11.78 -0.20
CA ASP A 482 -11.53 -11.05 0.19
C ASP A 482 -12.50 -11.02 -1.01
N ASN A 483 -13.57 -11.81 -0.96
CA ASN A 483 -14.59 -11.79 -2.00
C ASN A 483 -15.63 -10.71 -1.70
N VAL A 484 -15.85 -9.80 -2.65
CA VAL A 484 -16.84 -8.72 -2.54
C VAL A 484 -17.80 -8.80 -3.72
N LYS A 485 -19.08 -9.00 -3.43
CA LYS A 485 -20.12 -8.98 -4.46
C LYS A 485 -20.44 -7.54 -4.84
N CYS A 486 -20.31 -7.21 -6.11
CA CYS A 486 -20.61 -5.89 -6.68
C CYS A 486 -22.04 -5.89 -7.24
N ASP A 487 -23.06 -5.97 -6.36
CA ASP A 487 -24.48 -6.10 -6.73
C ASP A 487 -24.99 -4.97 -7.64
N GLN A 488 -24.37 -3.79 -7.62
CA GLN A 488 -24.78 -2.66 -8.44
C GLN A 488 -24.24 -2.69 -9.88
N VAL A 489 -23.47 -3.74 -10.25
CA VAL A 489 -22.95 -3.93 -11.60
C VAL A 489 -23.82 -4.94 -12.32
N GLU A 490 -24.73 -4.45 -13.15
CA GLU A 490 -25.72 -5.22 -13.92
C GLU A 490 -25.17 -5.73 -15.27
N GLY A 491 -23.91 -5.41 -15.60
CA GLY A 491 -23.19 -5.93 -16.77
C GLY A 491 -21.79 -5.36 -16.95
N HIS A 492 -20.94 -6.05 -17.73
CA HIS A 492 -19.52 -5.72 -17.89
C HIS A 492 -19.22 -4.26 -18.27
N LEU A 493 -20.11 -3.64 -19.05
CA LEU A 493 -19.91 -2.27 -19.51
C LEU A 493 -19.96 -1.23 -18.39
N GLN A 494 -20.56 -1.57 -17.25
CA GLN A 494 -20.70 -0.67 -16.12
C GLN A 494 -19.44 -0.60 -15.24
N TRP A 495 -18.49 -1.55 -15.35
CA TRP A 495 -17.29 -1.57 -14.52
C TRP A 495 -16.52 -0.23 -14.55
N ARG A 496 -16.38 0.40 -15.73
CA ARG A 496 -15.73 1.71 -15.88
C ARG A 496 -16.37 2.77 -14.99
N GLY A 497 -17.70 2.86 -14.96
CA GLY A 497 -18.40 3.90 -14.21
C GLY A 497 -18.73 3.52 -12.76
N MET A 498 -18.66 2.23 -12.43
CA MET A 498 -18.98 1.72 -11.09
C MET A 498 -17.73 1.42 -10.25
N VAL A 499 -16.51 1.45 -10.81
CA VAL A 499 -15.29 1.08 -10.08
C VAL A 499 -15.08 1.92 -8.82
N GLY A 500 -15.39 3.22 -8.83
CA GLY A 500 -15.34 4.05 -7.64
C GLY A 500 -16.28 3.57 -6.53
N LYS A 501 -17.51 3.18 -6.90
CA LYS A 501 -18.51 2.62 -5.96
C LYS A 501 -18.11 1.25 -5.44
N CYS A 502 -17.52 0.42 -6.29
CA CYS A 502 -16.99 -0.88 -5.90
C CYS A 502 -15.85 -0.73 -4.89
N LEU A 503 -14.93 0.22 -5.11
CA LEU A 503 -13.85 0.56 -4.19
C LEU A 503 -14.37 1.08 -2.84
N GLU A 504 -15.40 1.95 -2.82
CA GLU A 504 -16.07 2.36 -1.57
C GLU A 504 -16.64 1.16 -0.81
N SER A 505 -17.32 0.26 -1.52
CA SER A 505 -17.92 -0.95 -0.93
C SER A 505 -16.88 -1.92 -0.38
N CYS A 506 -15.67 -1.91 -0.96
CA CYS A 506 -14.53 -2.66 -0.45
C CYS A 506 -13.83 -1.97 0.73
N GLY A 507 -14.18 -0.72 1.07
CA GLY A 507 -13.47 0.08 2.08
C GLY A 507 -12.04 0.46 1.67
N ALA A 508 -11.82 0.75 0.39
CA ALA A 508 -10.52 1.22 -0.10
C ALA A 508 -10.15 2.60 0.48
N GLU A 509 -8.85 2.82 0.71
CA GLU A 509 -8.34 4.10 1.24
C GLU A 509 -8.36 5.22 0.18
N ASP A 510 -8.42 6.48 0.65
CA ASP A 510 -8.27 7.70 -0.16
C ASP A 510 -9.30 7.90 -1.29
N ILE A 511 -10.50 7.32 -1.15
CA ILE A 511 -11.58 7.49 -2.12
C ILE A 511 -12.28 8.84 -1.93
N LEU A 512 -12.31 9.64 -3.01
CA LEU A 512 -13.01 10.90 -3.09
C LEU A 512 -14.47 10.67 -3.44
N THR A 513 -15.31 10.61 -2.40
CA THR A 513 -16.76 10.39 -2.53
C THR A 513 -17.40 11.30 -3.60
N THR A 514 -16.96 12.55 -3.73
CA THR A 514 -17.47 13.50 -4.75
C THR A 514 -17.22 13.02 -6.18
N GLU A 515 -16.02 12.49 -6.46
CA GLU A 515 -15.67 11.96 -7.78
C GLU A 515 -16.44 10.67 -8.07
N VAL A 516 -16.64 9.82 -7.05
CA VAL A 516 -17.48 8.61 -7.18
C VAL A 516 -18.91 8.97 -7.58
N HIS A 517 -19.50 10.00 -6.96
CA HIS A 517 -20.83 10.46 -7.34
C HIS A 517 -20.89 10.97 -8.78
N LEU A 518 -19.87 11.68 -9.26
CA LEU A 518 -19.79 12.12 -10.67
C LEU A 518 -19.71 10.93 -11.63
N GLN A 519 -18.88 9.94 -11.30
CA GLN A 519 -18.68 8.73 -12.08
C GLN A 519 -19.98 7.91 -12.20
N VAL A 520 -20.71 7.74 -11.09
CA VAL A 520 -22.00 7.03 -11.07
C VAL A 520 -23.08 7.83 -11.81
N LYS A 521 -23.08 9.15 -11.70
CA LYS A 521 -24.03 10.01 -12.43
C LYS A 521 -23.86 9.90 -13.95
N GLU A 522 -22.62 9.82 -14.44
CA GLU A 522 -22.33 9.64 -15.87
C GLU A 522 -22.96 8.36 -16.43
N ILE A 523 -23.06 7.28 -15.65
CA ILE A 523 -23.80 6.07 -16.07
C ILE A 523 -25.30 6.36 -16.23
N HIS A 524 -25.91 7.01 -15.23
CA HIS A 524 -27.35 7.29 -15.23
C HIS A 524 -27.75 8.20 -16.40
N ASP A 525 -26.94 9.23 -16.66
CA ASP A 525 -27.18 10.20 -17.74
C ASP A 525 -27.02 9.56 -19.13
N ASN A 526 -26.20 8.50 -19.27
CA ASN A 526 -26.02 7.76 -20.53
C ASN A 526 -27.08 6.67 -20.77
N VAL A 527 -27.84 6.27 -19.74
CA VAL A 527 -28.90 5.25 -19.83
C VAL A 527 -30.28 5.86 -20.15
N GLN A 528 -30.49 7.16 -19.89
CA GLN A 528 -31.73 7.83 -20.31
C GLN A 528 -31.65 8.29 -21.77
N PRO A 529 -32.56 7.85 -22.65
CA PRO A 529 -32.63 8.39 -24.01
C PRO A 529 -33.04 9.85 -23.94
N ARG A 530 -32.32 10.72 -24.67
CA ARG A 530 -32.82 12.05 -25.04
C ARG A 530 -33.99 11.93 -25.99
#